data_AF-A0A4U2D1K1-F1
#
_entry.id   AF-A0A4U2D1K1-F1
#
_cell.length_a   1.000
_cell.length_b   1.000
_cell.length_c   1.000
_cell.angle_alpha   90.00
_cell.angle_beta   90.00
_cell.angle_gamma   90.00
#
_symmetry.space_group_name_H-M   'P 1'
#
loop_
_entity.id
_entity.type
_entity.pdbx_description
1 polymer ?
#
loop_
_entity_poly.entity_id
_entity_poly.type
_entity_poly.pdbx_seq_one_letter_code
_entity_poly.pdbx_strand_id
1 'polypeptide(L)'
;GMIESLNRFGLFIYPLEGEKNWYRFHNLFGEFLAHERQARIPQQEAELHRSAAKAWIKQKTPHQALRHAQRAEDPELIIQILTEHGWPM
;
A
#
# COMPACT_ATOMS: atom_id res chain seq x y z
N GLY A 1 10.52 11.24 -13.29
CA GLY A 1 10.15 9.82 -13.10
C GLY A 1 8.75 9.53 -13.61
N MET A 2 8.39 8.26 -13.83
CA MET A 2 7.08 7.85 -14.35
C MET A 2 5.90 8.48 -13.57
N ILE A 3 5.99 8.55 -12.24
CA ILE A 3 4.95 9.15 -11.37
C ILE A 3 4.81 10.67 -11.57
N GLU A 4 5.90 11.40 -11.79
CA GLU A 4 5.83 12.85 -12.08
C GLU A 4 5.19 13.11 -13.45
N SER A 5 5.35 12.19 -14.40
CA SER A 5 4.63 12.24 -15.67
C SER A 5 3.13 12.00 -15.45
N LEU A 6 2.76 11.02 -14.63
CA LEU A 6 1.35 10.75 -14.29
C LEU A 6 0.67 11.97 -13.61
N ASN A 7 1.37 12.67 -12.73
CA ASN A 7 0.87 13.90 -12.10
C ASN A 7 0.64 15.00 -13.15
N ARG A 8 1.59 15.18 -14.08
CA ARG A 8 1.47 16.17 -15.18
C ARG A 8 0.35 15.87 -16.16
N PHE A 9 -0.02 14.61 -16.35
CA PHE A 9 -1.13 14.22 -17.23
C PHE A 9 -2.50 14.22 -16.55
N GLY A 10 -2.61 14.75 -15.33
CA GLY A 10 -3.88 14.87 -14.63
C GLY A 10 -4.47 13.51 -14.20
N LEU A 11 -3.64 12.48 -14.03
CA LEU A 11 -4.08 11.13 -13.66
C LEU A 11 -4.41 10.99 -12.17
N PHE A 12 -5.04 12.03 -11.62
CA PHE A 12 -5.65 12.01 -10.29
C PHE A 12 -4.69 11.54 -9.19
N ILE A 13 -3.43 11.97 -9.24
CA ILE A 13 -2.47 11.80 -8.15
C ILE A 13 -2.01 13.16 -7.66
N TYR A 14 -1.72 13.28 -6.37
CA TYR A 14 -1.16 14.50 -5.78
C TYR A 14 -0.04 14.15 -4.81
N PRO A 15 0.99 15.01 -4.68
CA PRO A 15 2.05 14.80 -3.70
C PRO A 15 1.49 14.92 -2.28
N LEU A 16 2.03 14.13 -1.34
CA LEU A 16 1.78 14.38 0.08
C LEU A 16 2.63 15.57 0.55
N GLU A 17 2.00 16.53 1.21
CA GLU A 17 2.71 17.69 1.78
C GLU A 17 3.76 17.22 2.79
N GLY A 18 4.98 17.77 2.69
CA GLY A 18 6.08 17.45 3.62
C GLY A 18 6.86 16.17 3.31
N GLU A 19 6.41 15.32 2.37
CA GLU A 19 7.07 14.05 2.06
C GLU A 19 7.60 14.00 0.62
N LYS A 20 8.92 13.98 0.45
CA LYS A 20 9.52 13.83 -0.88
C LYS A 20 9.22 12.43 -1.44
N ASN A 21 8.79 12.38 -2.69
CA ASN A 21 8.50 11.15 -3.45
C ASN A 21 7.27 10.35 -3.01
N TRP A 22 6.42 10.90 -2.14
CA TRP A 22 5.16 10.27 -1.77
C TRP A 22 4.00 10.92 -2.51
N TYR A 23 3.14 10.07 -3.06
CA TYR A 23 2.00 10.47 -3.86
C TYR A 23 0.78 9.67 -3.44
N ARG A 24 -0.39 10.30 -3.53
CA ARG A 24 -1.67 9.66 -3.25
C ARG A 24 -2.57 9.74 -4.47
N PHE A 25 -3.34 8.70 -4.71
CA PHE A 25 -4.48 8.79 -5.61
C PHE A 25 -5.56 9.70 -5.01
N HIS A 26 -6.25 10.44 -5.87
CA HIS A 26 -7.52 11.06 -5.57
C HIS A 26 -8.53 9.98 -5.14
N ASN A 27 -9.37 10.28 -4.15
CA ASN A 27 -10.24 9.29 -3.53
C ASN A 27 -11.10 8.53 -4.55
N LEU A 28 -11.79 9.27 -5.44
CA LEU A 28 -12.64 8.65 -6.48
C LEU A 28 -11.86 7.74 -7.43
N PHE A 29 -10.62 8.11 -7.76
CA PHE A 29 -9.80 7.30 -8.65
C PHE A 29 -9.26 6.05 -7.93
N GLY A 30 -8.91 6.18 -6.64
CA GLY A 30 -8.56 5.04 -5.80
C GLY A 30 -9.71 4.04 -5.67
N GLU A 31 -10.95 4.52 -5.48
CA GLU A 31 -12.15 3.66 -5.45
C GLU A 31 -12.40 2.98 -6.79
N PHE A 32 -12.29 3.71 -7.90
CA PHE A 32 -12.39 3.15 -9.25
C PHE A 32 -11.36 2.03 -9.47
N LEU A 33 -10.10 2.25 -9.12
CA LEU A 33 -9.05 1.23 -9.26
C LEU A 33 -9.30 0.01 -8.37
N ALA A 34 -9.81 0.20 -7.16
CA ALA A 34 -10.19 -0.91 -6.29
C ALA A 34 -11.31 -1.76 -6.90
N HIS A 35 -12.33 -1.11 -7.48
CA HIS A 35 -13.40 -1.79 -8.20
C HIS A 35 -12.91 -2.53 -9.44
N GLU A 36 -12.08 -1.88 -10.28
CA GLU A 36 -11.49 -2.50 -11.47
C GLU A 36 -10.59 -3.70 -11.11
N ARG A 37 -9.80 -3.60 -10.02
CA ARG A 37 -9.01 -4.73 -9.50
C ARG A 37 -9.93 -5.89 -9.15
N GLN A 38 -11.01 -5.64 -8.42
CA GLN A 38 -11.96 -6.68 -8.03
C GLN A 38 -12.62 -7.35 -9.25
N ALA A 39 -12.94 -6.57 -10.28
CA ALA A 39 -13.57 -7.08 -11.49
C ALA A 39 -12.60 -7.89 -12.38
N ARG A 40 -11.33 -7.46 -12.50
CA ARG A 40 -10.39 -8.01 -13.48
C ARG A 40 -9.41 -9.03 -12.90
N ILE A 41 -8.93 -8.80 -11.68
CA ILE A 41 -7.87 -9.59 -11.05
C ILE A 41 -8.13 -9.84 -9.55
N PRO A 42 -9.32 -10.32 -9.16
CA PRO A 42 -9.65 -10.51 -7.75
C PRO A 42 -8.68 -11.46 -7.05
N GLN A 43 -8.14 -12.46 -7.76
CA GLN A 43 -7.20 -13.43 -7.19
C GLN A 43 -5.83 -12.82 -6.81
N GLN A 44 -5.50 -11.63 -7.31
CA GLN A 44 -4.22 -10.96 -6.99
C GLN A 44 -4.29 -10.07 -5.75
N GLU A 45 -5.47 -9.89 -5.15
CA GLU A 45 -5.66 -8.99 -4.00
C GLU A 45 -4.69 -9.28 -2.87
N ALA A 46 -4.64 -10.55 -2.44
CA ALA A 46 -3.81 -10.97 -1.33
C ALA A 46 -2.32 -10.72 -1.62
N GLU A 47 -1.85 -11.02 -2.84
CA GLU A 47 -0.45 -10.83 -3.21
C GLU A 47 -0.05 -9.35 -3.32
N LEU A 48 -0.97 -8.50 -3.79
CA LEU A 48 -0.77 -7.05 -3.79
C LEU A 48 -0.67 -6.50 -2.36
N HIS A 49 -1.53 -6.98 -1.46
CA HIS A 49 -1.47 -6.63 -0.05
C HIS A 49 -0.18 -7.14 0.62
N ARG A 50 0.25 -8.37 0.34
CA ARG A 50 1.53 -8.92 0.81
C ARG A 50 2.72 -8.09 0.33
N SER A 51 2.73 -7.72 -0.95
CA SER A 51 3.78 -6.88 -1.55
C SER A 51 3.82 -5.49 -0.88
N ALA A 52 2.65 -4.89 -0.66
CA ALA A 52 2.55 -3.61 0.05
C ALA A 52 3.04 -3.72 1.50
N ALA A 53 2.69 -4.78 2.22
CA ALA A 53 3.17 -5.02 3.59
C ALA A 53 4.70 -5.08 3.64
N LYS A 54 5.33 -5.87 2.75
CA LYS A 54 6.79 -5.96 2.63
C LYS A 54 7.44 -4.62 2.30
N ALA A 55 6.82 -3.80 1.46
CA ALA A 55 7.31 -2.45 1.16
C ALA A 55 7.27 -1.54 2.40
N TRP A 56 6.16 -1.57 3.17
CA TRP A 56 6.02 -0.77 4.39
C TRP A 56 6.98 -1.17 5.51
N ILE A 57 7.33 -2.45 5.64
CA ILE A 57 8.39 -2.92 6.54
C ILE A 57 9.73 -2.25 6.18
N LYS A 58 10.09 -2.25 4.88
CA LYS A 58 11.32 -1.58 4.41
C LYS A 58 11.33 -0.07 4.69
N GLN A 59 10.15 0.56 4.66
CA GLN A 59 9.96 1.96 5.02
C GLN A 59 9.86 2.20 6.54
N LYS A 60 10.16 1.21 7.38
CA LYS A 60 10.12 1.30 8.85
C LYS A 60 8.77 1.77 9.40
N THR A 61 7.68 1.40 8.72
CA THR A 61 6.32 1.81 9.05
C THR A 61 5.47 0.56 9.35
N PRO A 62 5.73 -0.15 10.47
CA PRO A 62 5.17 -1.48 10.73
C PRO A 62 3.65 -1.48 10.91
N HIS A 63 3.05 -0.37 11.35
CA HIS A 63 1.60 -0.26 11.49
C HIS A 63 0.86 -0.32 10.14
N GLN A 64 1.40 0.30 9.08
CA GLN A 64 0.86 0.17 7.73
C GLN A 64 1.09 -1.25 7.21
N ALA A 65 2.28 -1.81 7.46
CA ALA A 65 2.58 -3.18 7.05
C ALA A 65 1.59 -4.19 7.63
N LEU A 66 1.27 -4.06 8.92
CA LEU A 66 0.32 -4.93 9.62
C LEU A 66 -1.07 -4.88 9.00
N ARG A 67 -1.58 -3.68 8.69
CA ARG A 67 -2.87 -3.50 8.01
C ARG A 67 -2.91 -4.21 6.67
N HIS A 68 -1.82 -4.15 5.92
CA HIS A 68 -1.72 -4.84 4.64
C HIS A 68 -1.59 -6.36 4.81
N ALA A 69 -0.84 -6.86 5.80
CA ALA A 69 -0.74 -8.29 6.10
C ALA A 69 -2.09 -8.90 6.50
N GLN A 70 -2.90 -8.17 7.27
CA GLN A 70 -4.29 -8.57 7.60
C GLN A 70 -5.17 -8.73 6.35
N ARG A 71 -5.10 -7.78 5.42
CA ARG A 71 -5.85 -7.85 4.15
C ARG A 71 -5.32 -8.90 3.18
N ALA A 72 -4.06 -9.31 3.33
CA ALA A 72 -3.49 -10.42 2.59
C ALA A 72 -3.89 -11.79 3.17
N GLU A 73 -4.57 -11.81 4.32
CA GLU A 73 -4.88 -13.04 5.08
C GLU A 73 -3.63 -13.88 5.33
N ASP A 74 -2.52 -13.21 5.65
CA ASP A 74 -1.20 -13.83 5.81
C ASP A 74 -0.80 -13.86 7.31
N PRO A 75 -1.16 -14.93 8.05
CA PRO A 75 -0.90 -15.02 9.49
C PRO A 75 0.59 -15.08 9.81
N GLU A 76 1.40 -15.67 8.93
CA GLU A 76 2.85 -15.75 9.10
C GLU A 76 3.47 -14.36 9.07
N LEU A 77 3.08 -13.54 8.08
CA LEU A 77 3.53 -12.16 7.98
C LEU A 77 3.04 -11.29 9.14
N ILE A 78 1.81 -11.50 9.63
CA ILE A 78 1.30 -10.81 10.82
C ILE A 78 2.17 -11.13 12.05
N ILE A 79 2.42 -12.41 12.30
CA ILE A 79 3.23 -12.86 13.45
C ILE A 79 4.64 -12.28 13.34
N GLN A 80 5.24 -12.31 12.15
CA GLN A 80 6.54 -11.71 11.90
C GLN A 80 6.56 -10.22 12.27
N ILE A 81 5.63 -9.42 11.74
CA ILE A 81 5.57 -7.97 12.00
C ILE A 81 5.39 -7.69 13.49
N LEU A 82 4.50 -8.42 14.17
CA LEU A 82 4.27 -8.24 15.60
C LEU A 82 5.50 -8.64 16.41
N THR A 83 6.15 -9.76 16.10
CA THR A 83 7.33 -10.22 16.83
C THR A 83 8.50 -9.23 16.69
N GLU A 84 8.71 -8.69 15.49
CA GLU A 84 9.82 -7.77 15.22
C GLU A 84 9.55 -6.32 15.68
N HIS A 85 8.29 -5.89 15.74
CA HIS A 85 7.93 -4.47 15.92
C HIS A 85 6.81 -4.17 16.93
N GLY A 86 6.20 -5.20 17.53
CA GLY A 86 5.00 -5.06 18.39
C GLY A 86 5.27 -4.62 19.82
N TRP A 87 6.53 -4.63 20.26
CA TRP A 87 6.94 -4.20 21.59
C TRP A 87 8.10 -3.22 21.46
N PRO A 88 7.91 -1.93 21.79
CA PRO A 88 9.04 -1.09 22.13
C PRO A 88 9.56 -1.60 23.48
N MET A 89 10.80 -2.08 23.50
CA MET A 89 11.57 -2.13 24.76
C MET A 89 11.87 -0.70 25.21
#